data_AF-A0A844HP44-F1
#
_entry.id   AF-A0A844HP44-F1
#
_cell.length_a   1.000
_cell.length_b   1.000
_cell.length_c   1.000
_cell.angle_alpha   90.00
_cell.angle_beta   90.00
_cell.angle_gamma   90.00
#
_symmetry.space_group_name_H-M   'P 1'
#
loop_
_entity.id
_entity.type
_entity.pdbx_description
1 polymer ?
#
loop_
_entity_poly.entity_id
_entity_poly.type
_entity_poly.pdbx_seq_one_letter_code
_entity_poly.pdbx_strand_id
1 'polypeptide(L)' 'MDEFLHEVEMFASARGIKPSSVIQAAVNASGLAWARWRSGKARLQWETVARVRTYMREQRALEKQAAEGER' A
#
# COMPACT_ATOMS: atom_id res chain seq x y z
N MET A 1 3.47 -8.37 -11.25
CA MET A 1 3.12 -6.95 -11.04
C MET A 1 1.65 -6.81 -10.66
N ASP A 2 0.76 -7.64 -11.21
CA ASP A 2 -0.66 -7.71 -10.85
C ASP A 2 -0.92 -8.01 -9.36
N GLU A 3 -0.22 -9.00 -8.80
CA GLU A 3 -0.36 -9.39 -7.38
C GLU A 3 -0.10 -8.23 -6.41
N PHE A 4 0.95 -7.43 -6.63
CA PHE A 4 1.25 -6.28 -5.79
C PHE A 4 0.15 -5.22 -5.83
N LEU A 5 -0.37 -4.92 -7.03
CA LEU A 5 -1.44 -3.93 -7.15
C LEU A 5 -2.71 -4.43 -6.44
N HIS A 6 -3.01 -5.72 -6.58
CA HIS A 6 -4.14 -6.36 -5.91
C HIS A 6 -3.99 -6.33 -4.37
N GLU A 7 -2.80 -6.61 -3.83
CA GLU A 7 -2.52 -6.51 -2.40
C GLU A 7 -2.81 -5.10 -1.85
N VAL A 8 -2.34 -4.07 -2.56
CA VAL A 8 -2.56 -2.67 -2.17
C VAL A 8 -4.05 -2.29 -2.29
N GLU A 9 -4.75 -2.75 -3.33
CA GLU A 9 -6.19 -2.54 -3.49
C GLU A 9 -6.99 -3.17 -2.34
N MET A 10 -6.68 -4.42 -1.98
CA MET A 10 -7.31 -5.11 -0.86
C MET A 10 -7.06 -4.40 0.47
N PHE A 11 -5.81 -3.97 0.72
CA PHE A 11 -5.46 -3.23 1.93
C PHE A 11 -6.16 -1.88 2.03
N ALA A 12 -6.26 -1.17 0.90
CA ALA A 12 -6.95 0.11 0.81
C ALA A 12 -8.47 -0.06 1.02
N SER A 13 -9.06 -1.07 0.37
CA SER A 13 -10.48 -1.40 0.48
C SER A 13 -10.86 -1.77 1.91
N ALA A 14 -10.03 -2.55 2.62
CA ALA A 14 -10.27 -2.91 4.02
C ALA A 14 -10.31 -1.70 4.96
N ARG A 15 -9.73 -0.56 4.55
CA ARG A 15 -9.68 0.69 5.32
C ARG A 15 -10.58 1.79 4.76
N GLY A 16 -11.31 1.53 3.67
CA GLY A 16 -12.10 2.54 2.99
C GLY A 16 -11.28 3.70 2.41
N ILE A 17 -9.98 3.50 2.16
CA ILE A 17 -9.08 4.50 1.57
C ILE A 17 -8.76 4.18 0.12
N LYS A 18 -8.17 5.14 -0.60
CA LYS A 18 -7.74 4.93 -1.98
C LYS A 18 -6.37 4.22 -2.03
N PRO A 19 -6.13 3.30 -2.97
CA PRO A 19 -4.82 2.66 -3.17
C PRO A 19 -3.69 3.68 -3.40
N SER A 20 -4.00 4.79 -4.07
CA SER A 20 -3.08 5.92 -4.26
C SER A 20 -2.62 6.54 -2.93
N SER A 21 -3.49 6.58 -1.92
CA SER A 21 -3.15 7.11 -0.59
C SER A 21 -2.19 6.18 0.15
N VAL A 22 -2.32 4.86 -0.04
CA VAL A 22 -1.40 3.87 0.56
C VAL A 22 0.00 4.05 0.01
N ILE A 23 0.16 4.13 -1.31
CA ILE A 23 1.48 4.32 -1.92
C ILE A 23 2.05 5.71 -1.63
N GLN A 24 1.19 6.72 -1.50
CA GLN A 24 1.61 8.08 -1.13
C GLN A 24 2.16 8.08 0.30
N ALA A 25 1.50 7.41 1.24
CA ALA A 25 1.98 7.30 2.61
C ALA A 25 3.29 6.48 2.70
N ALA A 26 3.42 5.41 1.92
CA ALA A 26 4.57 4.50 2.01
C ALA A 26 5.85 5.01 1.34
N VAL A 27 5.72 5.64 0.16
CA VAL A 27 6.88 5.99 -0.69
C VAL A 27 6.79 7.40 -1.27
N ASN A 28 5.84 8.22 -0.81
CA ASN A 28 5.56 9.55 -1.37
C ASN A 28 5.29 9.54 -2.87
N ALA A 29 4.69 8.46 -3.37
CA ALA A 29 4.30 8.33 -4.76
C ALA A 29 2.99 9.06 -5.05
N SER A 30 2.86 9.62 -6.25
CA SER A 30 1.65 10.31 -6.69
C SER A 30 0.60 9.32 -7.21
N GLY A 31 -0.68 9.72 -7.19
CA GLY A 31 -1.76 8.94 -7.82
C GLY A 31 -1.55 8.69 -9.32
N LEU A 32 -0.80 9.56 -10.01
CA LEU A 32 -0.37 9.33 -11.39
C LEU A 32 0.60 8.13 -11.51
N ALA A 33 1.50 7.95 -10.55
CA ALA A 33 2.40 6.79 -10.52
C ALA A 33 1.60 5.49 -10.38
N TRP A 34 0.60 5.47 -9.49
CA TRP A 34 -0.34 4.36 -9.36
C TRP A 34 -1.02 4.01 -10.69
N ALA A 35 -1.60 5.00 -11.37
CA ALA A 35 -2.29 4.80 -12.64
C ALA A 35 -1.34 4.26 -13.73
N ARG A 36 -0.08 4.72 -13.75
CA ARG A 36 0.94 4.23 -14.69
C ARG A 36 1.36 2.80 -14.39
N TRP A 37 1.49 2.42 -13.11
CA TRP A 37 1.75 1.03 -12.72
C TRP A 37 0.59 0.11 -13.10
N ARG A 38 -0.66 0.52 -12.84
CA ARG A 38 -1.86 -0.22 -13.24
C ARG A 38 -1.99 -0.39 -14.74
N SER A 39 -1.58 0.62 -15.51
CA SER A 39 -1.61 0.55 -16.97
C SER A 39 -0.40 -0.16 -17.59
N GLY A 40 0.55 -0.65 -16.77
CA GLY A 40 1.82 -1.21 -17.26
C GLY A 40 2.75 -0.19 -17.93
N LYS A 41 2.45 1.12 -17.85
CA LYS A 41 3.17 2.22 -18.51
C LYS A 41 4.37 2.74 -17.72
N ALA A 42 4.60 2.25 -16.50
CA ALA A 42 5.75 2.60 -15.69
C ALA A 42 6.36 1.35 -15.04
N ARG A 43 7.69 1.33 -14.97
CA ARG A 43 8.44 0.26 -14.33
C ARG A 43 8.32 0.41 -12.81
N LEU A 44 7.64 -0.55 -12.18
CA LEU A 44 7.60 -0.67 -10.74
C LEU A 44 8.94 -1.25 -10.25
N GLN A 45 9.64 -0.51 -9.40
CA GLN A 45 10.91 -0.96 -8.84
C GLN A 45 10.67 -1.91 -7.66
N TRP A 46 11.54 -2.91 -7.51
CA TRP A 46 11.46 -3.87 -6.40
C TRP A 46 11.55 -3.19 -5.04
N GLU A 47 12.35 -2.11 -4.93
CA GLU A 47 12.46 -1.29 -3.72
C GLU A 47 11.13 -0.63 -3.34
N THR A 48 10.39 -0.15 -4.33
CA THR A 48 9.06 0.45 -4.13
C THR A 48 8.08 -0.58 -3.57
N VAL A 49 8.06 -1.78 -4.16
CA VAL A 49 7.23 -2.90 -3.68
C VAL A 49 7.56 -3.25 -2.24
N ALA A 50 8.86 -3.40 -1.93
CA ALA A 50 9.32 -3.74 -0.60
C ALA A 50 8.89 -2.69 0.44
N ARG A 51 9.08 -1.40 0.15
CA ARG A 51 8.68 -0.31 1.06
C ARG A 51 7.18 -0.24 1.29
N VAL A 52 6.37 -0.41 0.24
CA VAL A 52 4.90 -0.43 0.37
C VAL A 52 4.43 -1.63 1.18
N ARG A 53 5.00 -2.83 0.96
CA ARG A 53 4.69 -4.02 1.76
C ARG A 53 5.09 -3.85 3.24
N THR A 54 6.25 -3.25 3.51
CA THR A 54 6.67 -2.94 4.89
C THR A 54 5.68 -1.99 5.56
N TYR A 55 5.32 -0.90 4.90
CA TYR A 55 4.32 0.04 5.42
C TYR A 55 2.99 -0.65 5.75
N MET A 56 2.47 -1.47 4.82
CA MET A 56 1.23 -2.21 5.04
C MET A 56 1.31 -3.17 6.24
N ARG A 57 2.46 -3.81 6.44
CA ARG A 57 2.70 -4.70 7.59
C ARG A 57 2.77 -3.93 8.91
N GLU A 58 3.47 -2.80 8.92
CA GLU A 58 3.57 -1.92 10.09
C GLU A 58 2.20 -1.38 10.51
N GLN A 59 1.40 -0.93 9.54
CA GLN A 59 0.03 -0.47 9.81
C GLN A 59 -0.84 -1.59 10.43
N ARG A 60 -0.78 -2.81 9.90
CA ARG A 60 -1.49 -3.96 10.50
C ARG A 60 -1.02 -4.27 11.91
N ALA A 61 0.29 -4.16 12.18
CA ALA A 61 0.83 -4.39 13.51
C ALA A 61 0.40 -3.31 14.49
N LEU A 62 0.31 -2.05 14.06
CA LEU A 62 -0.22 -0.95 14.88
C LEU A 62 -1.69 -1.16 15.23
N GLU A 63 -2.52 -1.57 14.27
CA GLU A 63 -3.94 -1.88 14.51
C GLU A 63 -4.10 -3.04 15.50
N LYS A 64 -3.26 -4.08 15.37
CA LYS A 64 -3.26 -5.22 16.31
C LYS A 64 -2.88 -4.79 17.73
N GLN A 65 -1.84 -3.97 17.87
CA GLN A 65 -1.41 -3.43 19.17
C GLN A 65 -2.46 -2.51 19.80
N ALA A 66 -3.13 -1.67 19.01
CA ALA A 66 -4.23 -0.83 19.49
C ALA A 66 -5.40 -1.67 20.02
N ALA A 67 -5.74 -2.78 19.35
CA ALA A 67 -6.77 -3.70 19.80
C ALA A 67 -6.35 -4.55 21.02
N GLU A 68 -5.05 -4.76 21.24
CA GLU A 68 -4.52 -5.53 22.38
C GLU A 68 -4.28 -4.67 23.64
N GLY A 69 -4.03 -3.36 23.49
CA GLY A 69 -3.79 -2.43 24.59
C GLY A 69 -5.03 -1.94 25.35
N GLU A 70 -6.23 -2.31 24.90
CA GLU A 70 -7.51 -1.98 25.56
C GLU A 70 -8.08 -3.18 26.35
N ARG A 71 -7.20 -4.03 26.90
CA ARG A 71 -7.58 -5.16 27.78
C ARG A 71 -7.03 -5.02 29.19
#